data_AF-A0AAD2CGZ7-F1
#
_entry.id   AF-A0AAD2CGZ7-F1
#
_cell.length_a   1.000
_cell.length_b   1.000
_cell.length_c   1.000
_cell.angle_alpha   90.00
_cell.angle_beta   90.00
_cell.angle_gamma   90.00
#
_symmetry.space_group_name_H-M   'P 1'
#
loop_
_entity.id
_entity.type
_entity.pdbx_description
1 polymer ?
#
loop_
_entity_poly.entity_id
_entity_poly.type
_entity_poly.pdbx_seq_one_letter_code
_entity_poly.pdbx_strand_id
1 'polypeptide(L)'
;MEDYDECKERRDAELEFVESAYAPEEAYCERADDSKKPPIIVRKLKLLDEESSDQQGSVIMLSMMLTLPLDYPIHSPLEVDVSLDQDGSSAGGKNATLMKAALNAIPRLNESCRSIAMEHQEEESVFIVFSQADEWIQDEWPNLCREYQQGGGSNKSSQRNPHTTTKDKQQSKQLVLGRRLIYSHHIISKIKRGDMKSLASHYKLTGYMKIGWPGLLIIEGLEEDCIAFYDEIRPWNWQYLVLRGEQQEVVSKVKKNNCEGDEDDVLQSHRKFERFLEVEDMSLVAQHCREVGLENLFRTSMKVYENEADDATTSEGEWGEQSMSYGALVHVDHMNNQKGYRKWLRKTSQETNCKVLIKQSYPNHDYNGRPKIVVGIIGDSRDQVGGFLKRWRTSKVDYDSRKIACYERQMTIVVEGDLPHYYYQIEDNGIDWNQSMSEESVNLPEENLAEYLQSIGGDEWEEAWWKILRGGLSKPANS
;
A
#
# COMPACT_ATOMS: atom_id res chain seq x y z
N MET A 1 20.93 27.25 -10.35
CA MET A 1 19.73 27.23 -11.22
C MET A 1 19.29 25.78 -11.37
N GLU A 2 20.20 24.86 -11.69
CA GLU A 2 19.96 23.41 -11.64
C GLU A 2 19.42 22.93 -10.28
N ASP A 3 20.09 23.23 -9.16
CA ASP A 3 19.60 22.79 -7.83
C ASP A 3 18.23 23.37 -7.44
N TYR A 4 17.89 24.55 -7.95
CA TYR A 4 16.59 25.19 -7.67
C TYR A 4 15.46 24.49 -8.43
N ASP A 5 15.71 24.12 -9.69
CA ASP A 5 14.74 23.39 -10.51
C ASP A 5 14.57 21.95 -9.98
N GLU A 6 15.65 21.31 -9.50
CA GLU A 6 15.60 20.00 -8.86
C GLU A 6 14.82 20.03 -7.53
N CYS A 7 15.12 20.98 -6.63
CA CYS A 7 14.37 21.15 -5.39
C CYS A 7 12.88 21.37 -5.67
N LYS A 8 12.55 22.15 -6.71
CA LYS A 8 11.17 22.38 -7.11
C LYS A 8 10.50 21.09 -7.61
N GLU A 9 11.15 20.33 -8.48
CA GLU A 9 10.61 19.06 -8.99
C GLU A 9 10.34 18.07 -7.84
N ARG A 10 11.26 17.95 -6.88
CA ARG A 10 11.12 17.08 -5.71
C ARG A 10 10.00 17.52 -4.77
N ARG A 11 9.85 18.83 -4.53
CA ARG A 11 8.70 19.37 -3.79
C ARG A 11 7.37 19.10 -4.47
N ASP A 12 7.29 19.39 -5.77
CA ASP A 12 6.06 19.20 -6.54
C ASP A 12 5.63 17.71 -6.50
N ALA A 13 6.59 16.77 -6.51
CA ALA A 13 6.33 15.34 -6.36
C ALA A 13 5.75 14.97 -4.98
N GLU A 14 6.22 15.56 -3.88
CA GLU A 14 5.66 15.31 -2.56
C GLU A 14 4.27 15.94 -2.35
N LEU A 15 4.03 17.11 -2.96
CA LEU A 15 2.69 17.72 -2.98
C LEU A 15 1.69 16.84 -3.74
N GLU A 16 2.08 16.32 -4.91
CA GLU A 16 1.25 15.39 -5.70
C GLU A 16 1.04 14.06 -4.95
N PHE A 17 2.06 13.59 -4.22
CA PHE A 17 1.91 12.42 -3.34
C PHE A 17 0.80 12.66 -2.32
N VAL A 18 0.79 13.79 -1.62
CA VAL A 18 -0.24 14.06 -0.61
C VAL A 18 -1.63 14.22 -1.23
N GLU A 19 -1.75 14.97 -2.32
CA GLU A 19 -3.01 15.15 -3.05
C GLU A 19 -3.60 13.84 -3.61
N SER A 20 -2.76 12.82 -3.84
CA SER A 20 -3.21 11.53 -4.37
C SER A 20 -3.37 10.43 -3.31
N ALA A 21 -2.65 10.52 -2.19
CA ALA A 21 -2.64 9.49 -1.16
C ALA A 21 -3.65 9.73 -0.04
N TYR A 22 -4.12 10.96 0.15
CA TYR A 22 -5.00 11.35 1.24
C TYR A 22 -6.25 12.05 0.69
N ALA A 23 -7.38 11.83 1.37
CA ALA A 23 -8.59 12.62 1.11
C ALA A 23 -8.35 14.08 1.56
N PRO A 24 -9.00 15.10 0.93
CA PRO A 24 -8.83 16.51 1.30
C PRO A 24 -9.14 16.81 2.78
N GLU A 25 -9.98 16.00 3.40
CA GLU A 25 -10.33 16.10 4.82
C GLU A 25 -9.25 15.55 5.76
N GLU A 26 -8.35 14.71 5.25
CA GLU A 26 -7.25 14.08 5.99
C GLU A 26 -5.94 14.85 5.81
N ALA A 27 -5.60 15.20 4.57
CA ALA A 27 -4.48 16.08 4.27
C ALA A 27 -4.69 16.83 2.95
N TYR A 28 -4.22 18.07 2.89
CA TYR A 28 -4.31 18.91 1.70
C TYR A 28 -3.08 19.83 1.57
N CYS A 29 -2.86 20.32 0.34
CA CYS A 29 -1.75 21.19 0.00
C CYS A 29 -2.23 22.63 -0.20
N GLU A 30 -1.58 23.59 0.46
CA GLU A 30 -1.76 25.02 0.21
C GLU A 30 -0.60 25.53 -0.66
N ARG A 31 -0.94 25.90 -1.90
CA ARG A 31 0.01 26.53 -2.83
C ARG A 31 -0.20 28.04 -2.77
N ALA A 32 0.87 28.78 -2.54
CA ALA A 32 0.82 30.23 -2.65
C ALA A 32 0.73 30.66 -4.13
N ASP A 33 -0.10 31.67 -4.42
CA ASP A 33 -0.16 32.31 -5.75
C ASP A 33 1.17 32.94 -6.19
N ASP A 34 2.08 33.19 -5.24
CA ASP A 34 3.43 33.71 -5.48
C ASP A 34 4.45 32.57 -5.44
N SER A 35 5.15 32.35 -6.57
CA SER A 35 6.19 31.33 -6.73
C SER A 35 7.40 31.49 -5.79
N LYS A 36 7.43 32.55 -4.97
CA LYS A 36 8.46 32.83 -3.97
C LYS A 36 8.10 32.40 -2.55
N LYS A 37 6.90 31.89 -2.30
CA LYS A 37 6.54 31.35 -0.99
C LYS A 37 6.68 29.83 -0.97
N PRO A 38 7.18 29.24 0.12
CA PRO A 38 7.24 27.80 0.26
C PRO A 38 5.81 27.22 0.28
N PRO A 39 5.55 26.11 -0.43
CA PRO A 39 4.28 25.41 -0.32
C PRO A 39 4.13 24.78 1.06
N ILE A 40 2.87 24.63 1.48
CA ILE A 40 2.51 24.09 2.78
C ILE A 40 1.63 22.86 2.58
N ILE A 41 1.85 21.84 3.40
CA ILE A 41 0.98 20.67 3.51
C ILE A 41 0.33 20.71 4.89
N VAL A 42 -0.98 20.53 4.96
CA VAL A 42 -1.73 20.44 6.21
C VAL A 42 -2.30 19.04 6.34
N ARG A 43 -2.01 18.37 7.45
CA ARG A 43 -2.56 17.05 7.81
C ARG A 43 -3.36 17.14 9.11
N LYS A 44 -4.57 16.57 9.10
CA LYS A 44 -5.43 16.46 10.27
C LYS A 44 -5.10 15.16 11.01
N LEU A 45 -4.76 15.28 12.29
CA LEU A 45 -4.44 14.16 13.17
C LEU A 45 -5.53 14.00 14.23
N LYS A 46 -5.89 12.75 14.54
CA LYS A 46 -6.94 12.42 15.50
C LYS A 46 -6.32 11.82 16.75
N LEU A 47 -6.56 12.46 17.88
CA LEU A 47 -6.25 11.92 19.20
C LEU A 47 -7.52 11.31 19.78
N LEU A 48 -7.52 9.98 19.93
CA LEU A 48 -8.65 9.21 20.46
C LEU A 48 -8.48 8.96 21.96
N ASP A 49 -9.57 9.03 22.72
CA ASP A 49 -9.63 8.55 24.11
C ASP A 49 -10.27 7.16 24.12
N GLU A 50 -9.45 6.11 24.19
CA GLU A 50 -9.90 4.71 24.07
C GLU A 50 -10.63 4.18 25.33
N GLU A 51 -10.64 4.92 26.45
CA GLU A 51 -11.23 4.45 27.71
C GLU A 51 -12.71 4.84 27.92
N SER A 52 -13.39 5.49 26.96
CA SER A 52 -14.82 5.79 27.11
C SER A 52 -15.68 4.57 26.78
N SER A 53 -16.19 3.89 27.80
CA SER A 53 -17.23 2.84 27.67
C SER A 53 -18.56 3.33 27.09
N ASP A 54 -18.71 4.64 26.90
CA ASP A 54 -19.84 5.27 26.23
C ASP A 54 -19.49 5.48 24.76
N GLN A 55 -20.39 5.13 23.83
CA GLN A 55 -20.21 5.13 22.36
C GLN A 55 -19.98 6.53 21.72
N GLN A 56 -19.46 7.49 22.48
CA GLN A 56 -19.10 8.83 22.04
C GLN A 56 -17.70 9.18 22.60
N GLY A 57 -16.67 8.54 22.08
CA GLY A 57 -15.27 8.88 22.39
C GLY A 57 -15.00 10.35 22.11
N SER A 58 -14.35 11.04 23.04
CA SER A 58 -13.93 12.43 22.83
C SER A 58 -12.72 12.44 21.90
N VAL A 59 -12.86 13.04 20.73
CA VAL A 59 -11.78 13.16 19.74
C VAL A 59 -11.22 14.57 19.80
N ILE A 60 -9.90 14.69 19.95
CA ILE A 60 -9.18 15.96 19.79
C ILE A 60 -8.53 15.98 18.41
N MET A 61 -8.85 17.01 17.63
CA MET A 61 -8.25 17.22 16.31
C MET A 61 -7.02 18.11 16.44
N LEU A 62 -5.90 17.64 15.90
CA LEU A 62 -4.69 18.43 15.69
C LEU A 62 -4.50 18.72 14.20
N SER A 63 -3.83 19.83 13.92
CA SER A 63 -3.41 20.22 12.58
C SER A 63 -1.88 20.21 12.54
N MET A 64 -1.30 19.29 11.76
CA MET A 64 0.12 19.26 11.44
C MET A 64 0.37 20.01 10.14
N MET A 65 1.16 21.07 10.21
CA MET A 65 1.59 21.89 9.10
C MET A 65 3.03 21.53 8.75
N LEU A 66 3.26 21.16 7.49
CA LEU A 66 4.59 20.95 6.93
C LEU A 66 4.88 22.07 5.95
N THR A 67 5.90 22.88 6.21
CA THR A 67 6.38 23.86 5.24
C THR A 67 7.55 23.25 4.49
N LEU A 68 7.52 23.32 3.15
CA LEU A 68 8.60 22.82 2.30
C LEU A 68 9.44 24.02 1.82
N PRO A 69 10.57 24.35 2.45
CA PRO A 69 11.45 25.45 2.04
C PRO A 69 11.77 25.44 0.53
N LEU A 70 12.04 26.60 -0.06
CA LEU A 70 12.33 26.68 -1.51
C LEU A 70 13.59 25.92 -1.95
N ASP A 71 14.42 25.53 -1.00
CA ASP A 71 15.66 24.78 -1.14
C ASP A 71 15.58 23.37 -0.51
N TYR A 72 14.41 22.98 0.00
CA TYR A 72 14.10 21.61 0.37
C TYR A 72 13.89 20.73 -0.88
N PRO A 73 14.33 19.45 -0.87
CA PRO A 73 14.97 18.77 0.27
C PRO A 73 16.50 18.92 0.34
N ILE A 74 17.14 19.50 -0.68
CA ILE A 74 18.59 19.42 -0.86
C ILE A 74 19.37 20.21 0.22
N HIS A 75 18.88 21.37 0.63
CA HIS A 75 19.63 22.27 1.53
C HIS A 75 18.97 22.51 2.87
N SER A 76 17.65 22.46 2.93
CA SER A 76 16.88 22.66 4.16
C SER A 76 16.01 21.44 4.43
N PRO A 77 15.87 20.99 5.70
CA PRO A 77 14.94 19.94 6.06
C PRO A 77 13.49 20.42 5.98
N LEU A 78 12.56 19.47 6.05
CA LEU A 78 11.13 19.76 6.14
C LEU A 78 10.82 20.47 7.46
N GLU A 79 10.08 21.59 7.42
CA GLU A 79 9.69 22.31 8.63
C GLU A 79 8.35 21.79 9.15
N VAL A 80 8.30 21.35 10.41
CA VAL A 80 7.11 20.73 11.02
C VAL A 80 6.53 21.58 12.13
N ASP A 81 5.24 21.88 12.09
CA ASP A 81 4.50 22.56 13.16
C ASP A 81 3.14 21.91 13.43
N VAL A 82 2.94 21.36 14.61
CA VAL A 82 1.68 20.79 15.06
C VAL A 82 0.97 21.76 16.01
N SER A 83 -0.33 21.97 15.78
CA SER A 83 -1.18 22.85 16.58
C SER A 83 -2.59 22.26 16.79
N LEU A 84 -3.37 22.84 17.70
CA LEU A 84 -4.76 22.46 17.92
C LEU A 84 -5.67 23.03 16.84
N ASP A 85 -6.61 22.22 16.36
CA ASP A 85 -7.62 22.66 15.42
C ASP A 85 -8.70 23.48 16.14
N GLN A 86 -8.92 24.74 15.74
CA GLN A 86 -9.72 25.70 16.51
C GLN A 86 -11.24 25.48 16.40
N ASP A 87 -11.70 24.68 15.42
CA ASP A 87 -13.13 24.52 15.10
C ASP A 87 -13.92 23.57 16.04
N GLY A 88 -13.27 22.97 17.04
CA GLY A 88 -13.89 21.98 17.95
C GLY A 88 -14.33 22.49 19.34
N SER A 89 -14.28 23.79 19.61
CA SER A 89 -14.46 24.30 20.98
C SER A 89 -15.93 24.46 21.40
N SER A 90 -16.51 23.40 21.95
CA SER A 90 -17.57 23.52 22.95
C SER A 90 -17.49 22.33 23.89
N ALA A 91 -16.96 22.54 25.10
CA ALA A 91 -16.84 21.43 26.03
C ALA A 91 -17.01 21.78 27.50
N GLY A 92 -17.88 20.99 28.13
CA GLY A 92 -17.91 20.79 29.57
C GLY A 92 -16.69 20.00 30.09
N GLY A 93 -16.59 19.91 31.42
CA GLY A 93 -15.35 19.70 32.17
C GLY A 93 -14.49 18.44 31.92
N LYS A 94 -14.98 17.37 31.26
CA LYS A 94 -14.13 16.20 30.93
C LYS A 94 -13.16 16.47 29.77
N ASN A 95 -13.55 17.30 28.82
CA ASN A 95 -12.69 17.68 27.70
C ASN A 95 -11.53 18.59 28.15
N ALA A 96 -11.67 19.30 29.27
CA ALA A 96 -10.60 20.19 29.77
C ALA A 96 -9.32 19.43 30.17
N THR A 97 -9.46 18.22 30.74
CA THR A 97 -8.29 17.39 31.12
C THR A 97 -7.63 16.77 29.89
N LEU A 98 -8.41 16.23 28.95
CA LEU A 98 -7.92 15.72 27.66
C LEU A 98 -7.27 16.83 26.82
N MET A 99 -7.87 18.01 26.79
CA MET A 99 -7.32 19.20 26.13
C MET A 99 -5.99 19.63 26.76
N LYS A 100 -5.87 19.54 28.09
CA LYS A 100 -4.60 19.78 28.77
C LYS A 100 -3.56 18.72 28.43
N ALA A 101 -3.94 17.44 28.34
CA ALA A 101 -3.05 16.39 27.89
C ALA A 101 -2.57 16.64 26.44
N ALA A 102 -3.49 17.01 25.53
CA ALA A 102 -3.17 17.35 24.14
C ALA A 102 -2.21 18.55 24.04
N LEU A 103 -2.43 19.61 24.84
CA LEU A 103 -1.52 20.76 24.90
C LEU A 103 -0.09 20.39 25.35
N ASN A 104 0.06 19.35 26.18
CA ASN A 104 1.37 18.85 26.59
C ASN A 104 1.95 17.82 25.62
N ALA A 105 1.12 17.16 24.83
CA ALA A 105 1.52 16.23 23.78
C ALA A 105 2.16 16.96 22.59
N ILE A 106 1.60 18.11 22.19
CA ILE A 106 2.03 18.86 20.99
C ILE A 106 3.54 19.16 20.96
N PRO A 107 4.18 19.69 22.02
CA PRO A 107 5.62 19.95 21.98
C PRO A 107 6.46 18.69 21.78
N ARG A 108 6.07 17.58 22.40
CA ARG A 108 6.78 16.29 22.30
C ARG A 108 6.62 15.67 20.91
N LEU A 109 5.42 15.75 20.34
CA LEU A 109 5.13 15.32 18.98
C LEU A 109 5.91 16.16 17.96
N ASN A 110 5.92 17.50 18.15
CA ASN A 110 6.71 18.41 17.32
C ASN A 110 8.21 18.08 17.36
N GLU A 111 8.78 17.87 18.55
CA GLU A 111 10.18 17.51 18.71
C GLU A 111 10.52 16.19 18.01
N SER A 112 9.69 15.16 18.20
CA SER A 112 9.85 13.86 17.54
C SER A 112 9.80 13.97 16.00
N CYS A 113 8.82 14.68 15.46
CA CYS A 113 8.67 14.85 14.01
C CYS A 113 9.79 15.72 13.40
N ARG A 114 10.22 16.77 14.11
CA ARG A 114 11.34 17.62 13.67
C ARG A 114 12.67 16.87 13.67
N SER A 115 12.90 15.98 14.63
CA SER A 115 14.11 15.13 14.65
C SER A 115 14.19 14.28 13.40
N ILE A 116 13.10 13.58 13.04
CA ILE A 116 13.03 12.76 11.83
C ILE A 116 13.21 13.60 10.55
N ALA A 117 12.60 14.78 10.49
CA ALA A 117 12.78 15.70 9.36
C ALA A 117 14.25 16.14 9.18
N MET A 118 14.98 16.35 10.28
CA MET A 118 16.41 16.70 10.24
C MET A 118 17.29 15.52 9.84
N GLU A 119 16.98 14.31 10.32
CA GLU A 119 17.72 13.09 9.97
C GLU A 119 17.63 12.75 8.48
N HIS A 120 16.52 13.12 7.84
CA HIS A 120 16.26 12.92 6.41
C HIS A 120 16.50 14.19 5.57
N GLN A 121 17.31 15.14 6.05
CA GLN A 121 17.79 16.23 5.22
C GLN A 121 18.51 15.66 3.97
N GLU A 122 18.35 16.31 2.81
CA GLU A 122 18.79 15.85 1.48
C GLU A 122 17.84 14.84 0.78
N GLU A 123 16.85 14.30 1.51
CA GLU A 123 15.84 13.35 1.03
C GLU A 123 14.40 13.89 1.14
N GLU A 124 13.48 13.39 0.31
CA GLU A 124 12.05 13.58 0.50
C GLU A 124 11.58 12.91 1.81
N SER A 125 10.90 13.66 2.67
CA SER A 125 10.64 13.28 4.06
C SER A 125 9.19 13.49 4.54
N VAL A 126 8.28 13.99 3.69
CA VAL A 126 6.86 14.22 4.06
C VAL A 126 6.22 12.93 4.58
N PHE A 127 6.44 11.81 3.89
CA PHE A 127 5.87 10.52 4.29
C PHE A 127 6.42 9.97 5.62
N ILE A 128 7.74 10.08 5.84
CA ILE A 128 8.37 9.54 7.05
C ILE A 128 7.99 10.39 8.27
N VAL A 129 7.87 11.71 8.12
CA VAL A 129 7.36 12.61 9.16
C VAL A 129 5.90 12.32 9.48
N PHE A 130 5.08 12.08 8.45
CA PHE A 130 3.69 11.62 8.62
C PHE A 130 3.59 10.30 9.38
N SER A 131 4.45 9.34 9.05
CA SER A 131 4.47 8.03 9.71
C SER A 131 4.93 8.15 11.17
N GLN A 132 5.94 8.97 11.44
CA GLN A 132 6.41 9.26 12.80
C GLN A 132 5.30 9.88 13.66
N ALA A 133 4.47 10.75 13.07
CA ALA A 133 3.34 11.35 13.77
C ALA A 133 2.30 10.29 14.18
N ASP A 134 1.96 9.39 13.25
CA ASP A 134 1.00 8.31 13.50
C ASP A 134 1.51 7.34 14.57
N GLU A 135 2.78 6.93 14.49
CA GLU A 135 3.41 6.04 15.48
C GLU A 135 3.47 6.70 16.86
N TRP A 136 3.86 7.97 16.92
CA TRP A 136 3.88 8.72 18.18
C TRP A 136 2.49 8.80 18.81
N ILE A 137 1.44 9.02 18.00
CA ILE A 137 0.05 9.04 18.46
C ILE A 137 -0.40 7.64 18.92
N GLN A 138 0.04 6.56 18.29
CA GLN A 138 -0.34 5.21 18.72
C GLN A 138 0.36 4.80 20.02
N ASP A 139 1.65 5.13 20.17
CA ASP A 139 2.47 4.62 21.26
C ASP A 139 2.52 5.56 22.48
N GLU A 140 2.64 6.88 22.28
CA GLU A 140 2.89 7.84 23.36
C GLU A 140 1.62 8.52 23.88
N TRP A 141 0.63 8.77 23.02
CA TRP A 141 -0.62 9.44 23.42
C TRP A 141 -1.42 8.66 24.48
N PRO A 142 -1.63 7.33 24.39
CA PRO A 142 -2.33 6.58 25.43
C PRO A 142 -1.64 6.66 26.79
N ASN A 143 -0.30 6.72 26.81
CA ASN A 143 0.48 6.88 28.05
C ASN A 143 0.24 8.24 28.69
N LEU A 144 0.25 9.31 27.88
CA LEU A 144 -0.03 10.67 28.34
C LEU A 144 -1.46 10.84 28.88
N CYS A 145 -2.45 10.23 28.23
CA CYS A 145 -3.82 10.20 28.74
C CYS A 145 -3.88 9.57 30.14
N ARG A 146 -3.24 8.41 30.32
CA ARG A 146 -3.18 7.70 31.61
C ARG A 146 -2.49 8.53 32.70
N GLU A 147 -1.40 9.21 32.38
CA GLU A 147 -0.69 10.10 33.33
C GLU A 147 -1.58 11.24 33.84
N TYR A 148 -2.37 11.85 32.95
CA TYR A 148 -3.25 12.97 33.31
C TYR A 148 -4.54 12.53 34.03
N GLN A 149 -5.03 11.32 33.74
CA GLN A 149 -6.13 10.71 34.48
C GLN A 149 -5.69 10.28 35.89
N GLN A 150 -4.45 9.80 36.05
CA GLN A 150 -3.88 9.40 37.35
C GLN A 150 -3.27 10.58 38.14
N GLY A 151 -3.03 11.72 37.49
CA GLY A 151 -2.48 12.95 38.08
C GLY A 151 -3.37 13.66 39.10
N GLY A 152 -4.53 13.11 39.43
CA GLY A 152 -5.42 13.54 40.52
C GLY A 152 -5.13 12.86 41.87
N GLY A 153 -3.87 12.62 42.26
CA GLY A 153 -3.59 12.17 43.63
C GLY A 153 -2.27 11.45 43.88
N SER A 154 -1.29 12.24 44.32
CA SER A 154 -0.23 11.89 45.28
C SER A 154 0.75 10.75 44.94
N ASN A 155 1.99 11.19 44.70
CA ASN A 155 3.26 10.49 44.91
C ASN A 155 3.22 9.27 45.86
N LYS A 156 3.74 8.13 45.38
CA LYS A 156 4.64 7.27 46.17
C LYS A 156 5.56 6.45 45.25
N SER A 157 6.81 6.92 45.19
CA SER A 157 7.97 6.08 44.90
C SER A 157 8.00 4.87 45.82
N SER A 158 8.25 3.67 45.28
CA SER A 158 8.92 2.59 46.01
C SER A 158 9.50 1.57 45.06
N GLN A 159 10.83 1.47 45.08
CA GLN A 159 11.56 0.28 44.66
C GLN A 159 11.01 -0.97 45.37
N ARG A 160 10.95 -2.10 44.66
CA ARG A 160 11.45 -3.41 45.14
C ARG A 160 11.21 -4.53 44.11
N ASN A 161 12.30 -5.20 43.73
CA ASN A 161 12.31 -6.66 43.56
C ASN A 161 12.14 -7.30 44.96
N PRO A 162 11.51 -8.49 45.10
CA PRO A 162 12.23 -9.74 44.89
C PRO A 162 11.42 -10.94 44.37
N HIS A 163 12.18 -11.94 43.92
CA HIS A 163 11.81 -13.30 43.53
C HIS A 163 10.81 -14.05 44.44
N THR A 164 10.01 -14.88 43.76
CA THR A 164 9.50 -16.23 44.11
C THR A 164 8.61 -16.41 45.34
N THR A 165 7.36 -16.83 45.11
CA THR A 165 6.93 -18.24 45.29
C THR A 165 5.47 -18.43 44.82
N THR A 166 5.34 -19.23 43.76
CA THR A 166 4.32 -20.27 43.55
C THR A 166 2.94 -20.14 44.23
N LYS A 167 1.93 -19.93 43.38
CA LYS A 167 0.68 -20.71 43.48
C LYS A 167 0.45 -21.42 42.16
N ASP A 168 0.71 -22.73 42.19
CA ASP A 168 0.28 -23.71 41.20
C ASP A 168 -1.21 -23.56 40.90
N LYS A 169 -1.53 -22.93 39.77
CA LYS A 169 -2.60 -23.46 38.93
C LYS A 169 -1.90 -24.38 37.94
N GLN A 170 -2.12 -25.68 38.08
CA GLN A 170 -1.73 -26.67 37.09
C GLN A 170 -2.46 -26.36 35.77
N GLN A 171 -1.93 -25.42 35.00
CA GLN A 171 -2.31 -25.18 33.62
C GLN A 171 -1.51 -26.20 32.80
N SER A 172 -2.22 -27.10 32.13
CA SER A 172 -1.64 -27.90 31.04
C SER A 172 -0.94 -26.95 30.07
N LYS A 173 0.39 -27.06 29.89
CA LYS A 173 1.12 -26.32 28.86
C LYS A 173 0.53 -26.75 27.51
N GLN A 174 -0.10 -25.81 26.80
CA GLN A 174 -0.61 -26.05 25.45
C GLN A 174 0.52 -25.72 24.47
N LEU A 175 0.79 -26.63 23.54
CA LEU A 175 1.72 -26.35 22.45
C LEU A 175 0.98 -25.50 21.41
N VAL A 176 1.43 -24.28 21.17
CA VAL A 176 0.83 -23.35 20.22
C VAL A 176 1.83 -23.07 19.10
N LEU A 177 1.44 -23.40 17.88
CA LEU A 177 2.15 -23.02 16.66
C LEU A 177 1.72 -21.60 16.29
N GLY A 178 2.69 -20.70 16.23
CA GLY A 178 2.51 -19.32 15.78
C GLY A 178 2.87 -19.17 14.31
N ARG A 179 2.17 -18.29 13.61
CA ARG A 179 2.52 -17.80 12.28
C ARG A 179 2.45 -16.28 12.30
N ARG A 180 3.51 -15.62 11.84
CA ARG A 180 3.58 -14.15 11.75
C ARG A 180 3.97 -13.73 10.35
N LEU A 181 3.30 -12.68 9.88
CA LEU A 181 3.65 -12.00 8.65
C LEU A 181 4.05 -10.56 8.97
N ILE A 182 5.31 -10.26 8.72
CA ILE A 182 5.94 -8.99 9.01
C ILE A 182 6.28 -8.32 7.68
N TYR A 183 5.78 -7.11 7.49
CA TYR A 183 6.02 -6.29 6.31
C TYR A 183 7.14 -5.30 6.60
N SER A 184 8.01 -5.05 5.63
CA SER A 184 8.97 -3.95 5.70
C SER A 184 9.03 -3.15 4.40
N HIS A 185 9.54 -1.92 4.47
CA HIS A 185 9.72 -1.09 3.27
C HIS A 185 10.59 -1.79 2.22
N HIS A 186 11.67 -2.42 2.67
CA HIS A 186 12.51 -3.29 1.87
C HIS A 186 13.43 -4.17 2.74
N ILE A 187 13.89 -5.29 2.18
CA ILE A 187 14.96 -6.13 2.76
C ILE A 187 16.08 -6.26 1.72
N ILE A 188 17.05 -5.34 1.74
CA ILE A 188 18.15 -5.31 0.75
C ILE A 188 19.49 -5.67 1.39
N SER A 189 19.75 -5.15 2.60
CA SER A 189 21.02 -5.32 3.31
C SER A 189 21.41 -6.79 3.45
N LYS A 190 22.57 -7.15 2.89
CA LYS A 190 23.13 -8.51 2.98
C LYS A 190 23.43 -8.92 4.43
N ILE A 191 23.80 -7.94 5.27
CA ILE A 191 24.07 -8.16 6.70
C ILE A 191 22.77 -8.55 7.40
N LYS A 192 21.72 -7.70 7.29
CA LYS A 192 20.40 -8.02 7.87
C LYS A 192 19.84 -9.36 7.37
N ARG A 193 20.01 -9.67 6.09
CA ARG A 193 19.58 -10.95 5.51
C ARG A 193 20.31 -12.14 6.13
N GLY A 194 21.63 -12.02 6.33
CA GLY A 194 22.42 -13.04 7.02
C GLY A 194 21.99 -13.22 8.46
N ASP A 195 21.86 -12.11 9.19
CA ASP A 195 21.46 -12.11 10.60
C ASP A 195 20.06 -12.70 10.79
N MET A 196 19.08 -12.34 9.95
CA MET A 196 17.73 -12.93 10.00
C MET A 196 17.73 -14.44 9.73
N LYS A 197 18.57 -14.94 8.80
CA LYS A 197 18.69 -16.38 8.56
C LYS A 197 19.27 -17.10 9.78
N SER A 198 20.31 -16.54 10.39
CA SER A 198 20.91 -17.06 11.62
C SER A 198 19.92 -17.05 12.78
N LEU A 199 19.15 -15.97 12.91
CA LEU A 199 18.16 -15.80 13.95
C LEU A 199 16.97 -16.75 13.81
N ALA A 200 16.44 -16.91 12.59
CA ALA A 200 15.38 -17.88 12.30
C ALA A 200 15.85 -19.31 12.63
N SER A 201 17.10 -19.65 12.30
CA SER A 201 17.68 -20.94 12.68
C SER A 201 17.84 -21.11 14.19
N HIS A 202 18.20 -20.05 14.92
CA HIS A 202 18.34 -20.08 16.38
C HIS A 202 17.00 -20.40 17.07
N TYR A 203 15.93 -19.76 16.60
CA TYR A 203 14.56 -19.95 17.07
C TYR A 203 13.80 -21.11 16.40
N LYS A 204 14.50 -21.98 15.66
CA LYS A 204 13.90 -23.11 14.91
C LYS A 204 12.67 -22.70 14.06
N LEU A 205 12.70 -21.52 13.45
CA LEU A 205 11.60 -21.01 12.63
C LEU A 205 11.72 -21.48 11.17
N THR A 206 10.58 -21.69 10.54
CA THR A 206 10.47 -21.99 9.10
C THR A 206 9.65 -20.89 8.41
N GLY A 207 9.70 -20.81 7.08
CA GLY A 207 8.96 -19.79 6.31
C GLY A 207 9.82 -19.09 5.27
N TYR A 208 9.53 -17.82 5.00
CA TYR A 208 10.13 -17.07 3.90
C TYR A 208 10.57 -15.67 4.30
N MET A 209 11.67 -15.22 3.71
CA MET A 209 12.11 -13.83 3.66
C MET A 209 12.13 -13.36 2.21
N LYS A 210 11.15 -12.53 1.84
CA LYS A 210 11.11 -11.88 0.54
C LYS A 210 11.97 -10.63 0.55
N ILE A 211 13.02 -10.63 -0.26
CA ILE A 211 13.99 -9.53 -0.36
C ILE A 211 13.56 -8.46 -1.39
N GLY A 212 14.24 -7.31 -1.38
CA GLY A 212 13.91 -6.18 -2.25
C GLY A 212 12.71 -5.39 -1.73
N TRP A 213 11.92 -4.84 -2.65
CA TRP A 213 10.82 -3.92 -2.37
C TRP A 213 9.45 -4.53 -2.72
N PRO A 214 8.44 -4.49 -1.84
CA PRO A 214 8.60 -4.37 -0.40
C PRO A 214 9.33 -5.59 0.18
N GLY A 215 9.81 -5.49 1.41
CA GLY A 215 10.31 -6.64 2.14
C GLY A 215 9.17 -7.38 2.86
N LEU A 216 9.28 -8.69 2.96
CA LEU A 216 8.31 -9.51 3.69
C LEU A 216 9.01 -10.62 4.46
N LEU A 217 8.52 -10.90 5.66
CA LEU A 217 8.87 -12.09 6.42
C LEU A 217 7.59 -12.85 6.73
N ILE A 218 7.59 -14.14 6.45
CA ILE A 218 6.61 -15.09 6.95
C ILE A 218 7.38 -16.08 7.80
N ILE A 219 7.05 -16.15 9.07
CA ILE A 219 7.67 -17.09 10.01
C ILE A 219 6.59 -17.99 10.61
N GLU A 220 6.95 -19.25 10.83
CA GLU A 220 6.17 -20.17 11.64
C GLU A 220 7.08 -20.98 12.57
N GLY A 221 6.55 -21.33 13.73
CA GLY A 221 7.25 -22.08 14.77
C GLY A 221 6.48 -22.04 16.07
N LEU A 222 7.13 -22.31 17.20
CA LEU A 222 6.47 -22.09 18.50
C LEU A 222 6.09 -20.63 18.63
N GLU A 223 4.92 -20.38 19.22
CA GLU A 223 4.41 -19.02 19.37
C GLU A 223 5.39 -18.10 20.12
N GLU A 224 6.02 -18.62 21.18
CA GLU A 224 7.03 -17.90 21.96
C GLU A 224 8.28 -17.54 21.13
N ASP A 225 8.71 -18.45 20.25
CA ASP A 225 9.85 -18.24 19.35
C ASP A 225 9.55 -17.20 18.26
N CYS A 226 8.31 -17.20 17.73
CA CYS A 226 7.89 -16.22 16.74
C CYS A 226 7.80 -14.80 17.33
N ILE A 227 7.34 -14.66 18.59
CA ILE A 227 7.33 -13.38 19.32
C ILE A 227 8.78 -12.91 19.53
N ALA A 228 9.63 -13.78 20.08
CA ALA A 228 11.02 -13.45 20.37
C ALA A 228 11.79 -13.03 19.12
N PHE A 229 11.60 -13.72 17.99
CA PHE A 229 12.19 -13.33 16.72
C PHE A 229 11.75 -11.93 16.28
N TYR A 230 10.45 -11.60 16.36
CA TYR A 230 9.96 -10.28 15.97
C TYR A 230 10.50 -9.17 16.88
N ASP A 231 10.49 -9.39 18.19
CA ASP A 231 11.02 -8.44 19.19
C ASP A 231 12.52 -8.17 18.99
N GLU A 232 13.29 -9.18 18.55
CA GLU A 232 14.72 -9.01 18.29
C GLU A 232 15.03 -8.27 16.99
N ILE A 233 14.25 -8.48 15.91
CA ILE A 233 14.48 -7.74 14.65
C ILE A 233 13.87 -6.33 14.65
N ARG A 234 12.84 -6.08 15.46
CA ARG A 234 12.14 -4.79 15.55
C ARG A 234 13.09 -3.60 15.78
N PRO A 235 14.06 -3.64 16.71
CA PRO A 235 14.96 -2.51 16.97
C PRO A 235 16.09 -2.33 15.93
N TRP A 236 16.16 -3.16 14.88
CA TRP A 236 17.18 -2.95 13.84
C TRP A 236 16.83 -1.70 12.99
N ASN A 237 17.79 -1.17 12.24
CA ASN A 237 17.61 0.07 11.46
C ASN A 237 16.68 -0.09 10.25
N TRP A 238 15.36 -0.13 10.41
CA TRP A 238 14.36 -0.24 9.34
C TRP A 238 13.80 1.13 8.94
N GLN A 239 13.51 1.35 7.65
CA GLN A 239 12.70 2.50 7.21
C GLN A 239 11.21 2.33 7.57
N TYR A 240 10.73 1.08 7.56
CA TYR A 240 9.40 0.70 8.02
C TYR A 240 9.42 -0.82 8.27
N LEU A 241 8.90 -1.24 9.42
CA LEU A 241 8.69 -2.64 9.78
C LEU A 241 7.41 -2.74 10.60
N VAL A 242 6.47 -3.60 10.20
CA VAL A 242 5.18 -3.75 10.89
C VAL A 242 4.72 -5.19 10.85
N LEU A 243 4.20 -5.69 11.96
CA LEU A 243 3.50 -6.96 12.00
C LEU A 243 2.10 -6.77 11.43
N ARG A 244 1.76 -7.46 10.34
CA ARG A 244 0.49 -7.26 9.62
C ARG A 244 -0.45 -8.46 9.64
N GLY A 245 0.04 -9.62 10.04
CA GLY A 245 -0.78 -10.82 10.16
C GLY A 245 -0.23 -11.73 11.23
N GLU A 246 -1.12 -12.27 12.05
CA GLU A 246 -0.81 -13.28 13.05
C GLU A 246 -1.86 -14.39 12.97
N GLN A 247 -1.42 -15.63 13.15
CA GLN A 247 -2.30 -16.79 13.28
C GLN A 247 -1.71 -17.75 14.31
N GLN A 248 -2.55 -18.25 15.21
CA GLN A 248 -2.16 -19.24 16.21
C GLN A 248 -2.96 -20.52 16.02
N GLU A 249 -2.30 -21.66 16.19
CA GLU A 249 -2.90 -22.99 16.07
C GLU A 249 -2.48 -23.83 17.29
N VAL A 250 -3.47 -24.29 18.07
CA VAL A 250 -3.21 -25.15 19.24
C VAL A 250 -2.98 -26.58 18.75
N VAL A 251 -1.74 -27.07 18.86
CA VAL A 251 -1.32 -28.34 18.25
C VAL A 251 -1.48 -29.52 19.21
N SER A 252 -1.30 -29.32 20.52
CA SER A 252 -1.53 -30.37 21.51
C SER A 252 -1.80 -29.86 22.93
N LYS A 253 -2.63 -30.60 23.67
CA LYS A 253 -2.76 -30.48 25.13
C LYS A 253 -1.89 -31.58 25.75
N VAL A 254 -0.67 -31.25 26.12
CA VAL A 254 0.28 -32.25 26.65
C VAL A 254 -0.29 -32.84 27.95
N LYS A 255 -0.57 -34.14 27.96
CA LYS A 255 -0.64 -34.91 29.21
C LYS A 255 0.80 -35.18 29.63
N LYS A 256 1.11 -34.94 30.91
CA LYS A 256 2.45 -34.86 31.54
C LYS A 256 3.42 -36.06 31.37
N ASN A 257 3.19 -37.01 30.47
CA ASN A 257 3.94 -38.26 30.37
C ASN A 257 4.65 -38.52 29.03
N ASN A 258 4.78 -37.54 28.13
CA ASN A 258 5.47 -37.74 26.85
C ASN A 258 6.90 -37.16 26.86
N CYS A 259 7.78 -37.82 26.10
CA CYS A 259 9.20 -37.50 25.96
C CYS A 259 9.36 -36.26 25.06
N GLU A 260 10.41 -35.43 25.28
CA GLU A 260 10.68 -34.20 24.50
C GLU A 260 10.70 -34.38 22.97
N GLY A 261 11.00 -35.59 22.47
CA GLY A 261 10.95 -35.90 21.04
C GLY A 261 9.55 -35.89 20.43
N ASP A 262 8.50 -36.15 21.22
CA ASP A 262 7.12 -36.18 20.72
C ASP A 262 6.59 -34.76 20.40
N GLU A 263 7.11 -33.71 21.05
CA GLU A 263 6.64 -32.33 20.88
C GLU A 263 7.15 -31.72 19.56
N ASP A 264 8.43 -31.92 19.23
CA ASP A 264 9.02 -31.46 17.96
C ASP A 264 8.40 -32.20 16.76
N ASP A 265 8.12 -33.52 16.88
CA ASP A 265 7.45 -34.30 15.83
C ASP A 265 6.01 -33.81 15.56
N VAL A 266 5.26 -33.53 16.63
CA VAL A 266 3.90 -32.98 16.55
C VAL A 266 3.93 -31.58 15.91
N LEU A 267 4.83 -30.70 16.33
CA LEU A 267 4.98 -29.38 15.74
C LEU A 267 5.34 -29.45 14.24
N GLN A 268 6.28 -30.34 13.88
CA GLN A 268 6.73 -30.52 12.50
C GLN A 268 5.60 -30.97 11.56
N SER A 269 4.67 -31.80 12.06
CA SER A 269 3.52 -32.26 11.26
C SER A 269 2.49 -31.15 10.94
N HIS A 270 2.49 -30.04 11.69
CA HIS A 270 1.59 -28.89 11.48
C HIS A 270 2.26 -27.70 10.77
N ARG A 271 3.60 -27.73 10.61
CA ARG A 271 4.33 -26.74 9.81
C ARG A 271 3.92 -26.80 8.35
N LYS A 272 3.76 -25.64 7.74
CA LYS A 272 3.42 -25.48 6.32
C LYS A 272 4.65 -25.27 5.45
N PHE A 273 5.76 -24.87 6.06
CA PHE A 273 7.03 -24.59 5.43
C PHE A 273 8.11 -25.51 5.99
N GLU A 274 8.86 -26.15 5.09
CA GLU A 274 9.87 -27.13 5.48
C GLU A 274 11.12 -26.47 6.11
N ARG A 275 11.49 -25.28 5.64
CA ARG A 275 12.68 -24.55 6.07
C ARG A 275 12.50 -23.04 5.91
N PHE A 276 13.36 -22.24 6.54
CA PHE A 276 13.38 -20.78 6.33
C PHE A 276 14.17 -20.44 5.07
N LEU A 277 13.50 -19.89 4.06
CA LEU A 277 14.08 -19.59 2.75
C LEU A 277 14.08 -18.11 2.43
N GLU A 278 15.09 -17.69 1.68
CA GLU A 278 15.11 -16.37 1.09
C GLU A 278 14.62 -16.44 -0.35
N VAL A 279 13.75 -15.51 -0.72
CA VAL A 279 13.09 -15.46 -2.03
C VAL A 279 13.07 -14.03 -2.57
N GLU A 280 13.11 -13.87 -3.88
CA GLU A 280 13.15 -12.54 -4.52
C GLU A 280 11.75 -12.07 -4.95
N ASP A 281 10.87 -13.00 -5.28
CA ASP A 281 9.57 -12.75 -5.89
C ASP A 281 8.43 -12.89 -4.87
N MET A 282 7.56 -11.88 -4.82
CA MET A 282 6.35 -11.91 -3.97
C MET A 282 5.35 -12.95 -4.47
N SER A 283 5.31 -13.20 -5.78
CA SER A 283 4.41 -14.16 -6.42
C SER A 283 4.69 -15.58 -5.92
N LEU A 284 5.96 -15.91 -5.69
CA LEU A 284 6.37 -17.20 -5.13
C LEU A 284 5.85 -17.36 -3.69
N VAL A 285 5.94 -16.30 -2.89
CA VAL A 285 5.41 -16.30 -1.52
C VAL A 285 3.88 -16.45 -1.52
N ALA A 286 3.18 -15.70 -2.37
CA ALA A 286 1.74 -15.76 -2.50
C ALA A 286 1.26 -17.14 -2.95
N GLN A 287 1.91 -17.71 -3.97
CA GLN A 287 1.62 -19.06 -4.46
C GLN A 287 1.80 -20.11 -3.35
N HIS A 288 2.93 -20.08 -2.64
CA HIS A 288 3.15 -21.03 -1.55
C HIS A 288 2.16 -20.85 -0.40
N CYS A 289 1.80 -19.60 -0.05
CA CYS A 289 0.75 -19.35 0.94
C CYS A 289 -0.58 -19.95 0.50
N ARG A 290 -0.96 -19.83 -0.78
CA ARG A 290 -2.16 -20.47 -1.33
C ARG A 290 -2.10 -21.99 -1.26
N GLU A 291 -1.00 -22.59 -1.70
CA GLU A 291 -0.80 -24.05 -1.72
C GLU A 291 -0.93 -24.68 -0.32
N VAL A 292 -0.53 -23.94 0.73
CA VAL A 292 -0.54 -24.43 2.11
C VAL A 292 -1.71 -23.92 2.96
N GLY A 293 -2.64 -23.17 2.35
CA GLY A 293 -3.86 -22.67 3.00
C GLY A 293 -3.68 -21.43 3.88
N LEU A 294 -2.63 -20.65 3.68
CA LEU A 294 -2.32 -19.38 4.36
C LEU A 294 -2.65 -18.14 3.52
N GLU A 295 -3.44 -18.28 2.46
CA GLU A 295 -3.80 -17.17 1.55
C GLU A 295 -4.48 -16.01 2.30
N ASN A 296 -5.39 -16.29 3.23
CA ASN A 296 -6.07 -15.24 4.00
C ASN A 296 -5.12 -14.48 4.94
N LEU A 297 -4.17 -15.18 5.57
CA LEU A 297 -3.13 -14.55 6.39
C LEU A 297 -2.25 -13.63 5.54
N PHE A 298 -1.89 -14.09 4.33
CA PHE A 298 -1.15 -13.30 3.36
C PHE A 298 -1.96 -12.09 2.85
N ARG A 299 -3.22 -12.25 2.45
CA ARG A 299 -4.09 -11.15 1.97
C ARG A 299 -4.36 -10.09 3.04
N THR A 300 -4.68 -10.52 4.26
CA THR A 300 -4.87 -9.62 5.42
C THR A 300 -3.63 -8.79 5.64
N SER A 301 -2.45 -9.41 5.57
CA SER A 301 -1.20 -8.68 5.73
C SER A 301 -0.91 -7.67 4.61
N MET A 302 -1.45 -7.91 3.42
CA MET A 302 -1.37 -6.98 2.29
C MET A 302 -2.45 -5.89 2.36
N LYS A 303 -3.25 -5.84 3.44
CA LYS A 303 -4.41 -4.95 3.63
C LYS A 303 -5.48 -5.11 2.55
N VAL A 304 -5.64 -6.32 2.04
CA VAL A 304 -6.75 -6.69 1.16
C VAL A 304 -7.86 -7.22 2.05
N TYR A 305 -8.78 -6.35 2.48
CA TYR A 305 -9.96 -6.71 3.27
C TYR A 305 -11.13 -7.03 2.34
N GLU A 306 -11.89 -8.08 2.66
CA GLU A 306 -13.20 -8.32 2.06
C GLU A 306 -14.21 -7.39 2.77
N ASN A 307 -14.90 -6.53 2.02
CA ASN A 307 -15.89 -5.60 2.56
C ASN A 307 -17.19 -6.36 2.85
N GLU A 308 -17.33 -6.92 4.05
CA GLU A 308 -18.61 -7.44 4.55
C GLU A 308 -19.46 -6.30 5.13
N ALA A 309 -20.23 -5.62 4.26
CA ALA A 309 -21.41 -4.84 4.66
C ALA A 309 -22.28 -4.52 3.45
N ASP A 310 -23.25 -5.39 3.19
CA ASP A 310 -24.64 -5.10 2.74
C ASP A 310 -25.19 -6.31 1.99
N ASP A 311 -25.86 -7.23 2.67
CA ASP A 311 -27.25 -7.55 2.31
C ASP A 311 -27.93 -8.38 3.40
N ALA A 312 -28.97 -7.81 3.99
CA ALA A 312 -29.90 -8.52 4.82
C ALA A 312 -31.31 -8.23 4.30
N THR A 313 -31.70 -8.72 3.13
CA THR A 313 -33.08 -9.22 2.92
C THR A 313 -33.27 -10.13 1.68
N THR A 314 -33.55 -11.41 1.97
CA THR A 314 -34.51 -12.32 1.29
C THR A 314 -34.12 -13.15 0.05
N SER A 315 -34.28 -14.47 0.28
CA SER A 315 -34.67 -15.57 -0.63
C SER A 315 -33.67 -16.12 -1.64
N GLU A 316 -33.07 -17.24 -1.23
CA GLU A 316 -32.97 -18.53 -1.93
C GLU A 316 -32.98 -18.50 -3.47
N GLY A 317 -31.77 -18.55 -4.02
CA GLY A 317 -31.49 -18.95 -5.40
C GLY A 317 -29.98 -19.07 -5.59
N GLU A 318 -29.47 -20.30 -5.54
CA GLU A 318 -28.07 -20.64 -5.85
C GLU A 318 -27.66 -20.07 -7.21
N TRP A 319 -26.86 -19.00 -7.21
CA TRP A 319 -26.02 -18.59 -8.33
C TRP A 319 -24.69 -18.08 -7.74
N GLY A 320 -23.60 -18.76 -8.07
CA GLY A 320 -22.27 -18.47 -7.56
C GLY A 320 -21.86 -17.02 -7.80
N GLU A 321 -21.23 -16.43 -6.80
CA GLU A 321 -20.72 -15.07 -6.80
C GLU A 321 -19.74 -14.88 -7.98
N GLN A 322 -20.24 -14.27 -9.05
CA GLN A 322 -19.51 -14.07 -10.29
C GLN A 322 -18.53 -12.91 -10.14
N SER A 323 -17.24 -13.23 -10.13
CA SER A 323 -16.13 -12.28 -10.27
C SER A 323 -16.37 -11.30 -11.43
N MET A 324 -16.64 -10.02 -11.13
CA MET A 324 -16.71 -8.96 -12.14
C MET A 324 -15.30 -8.49 -12.47
N SER A 325 -14.86 -8.65 -13.73
CA SER A 325 -13.60 -8.07 -14.20
C SER A 325 -13.75 -6.56 -14.43
N TYR A 326 -12.64 -5.83 -14.31
CA TYR A 326 -12.57 -4.40 -14.54
C TYR A 326 -11.75 -4.09 -15.79
N GLY A 327 -12.16 -3.07 -16.55
CA GLY A 327 -11.53 -2.73 -17.83
C GLY A 327 -11.29 -1.23 -17.98
N ALA A 328 -10.21 -0.88 -18.67
CA ALA A 328 -9.93 0.47 -19.13
C ALA A 328 -9.52 0.48 -20.61
N LEU A 329 -10.12 1.39 -21.38
CA LEU A 329 -9.71 1.69 -22.75
C LEU A 329 -8.97 3.02 -22.77
N VAL A 330 -7.76 3.01 -23.33
CA VAL A 330 -6.85 4.16 -23.32
C VAL A 330 -6.50 4.55 -24.74
N HIS A 331 -6.68 5.83 -25.08
CA HIS A 331 -6.16 6.42 -26.31
C HIS A 331 -4.74 6.92 -26.11
N VAL A 332 -3.84 6.56 -27.02
CA VAL A 332 -2.43 6.97 -27.01
C VAL A 332 -2.18 7.87 -28.22
N ASP A 333 -1.80 9.13 -27.98
CA ASP A 333 -1.64 10.14 -29.03
C ASP A 333 -0.51 9.81 -30.01
N HIS A 334 0.59 9.24 -29.50
CA HIS A 334 1.73 8.82 -30.31
C HIS A 334 2.57 7.78 -29.59
N MET A 335 3.36 7.03 -30.36
CA MET A 335 4.28 6.02 -29.84
C MET A 335 5.56 6.03 -30.66
N ASN A 336 6.53 6.87 -30.29
CA ASN A 336 7.78 7.04 -31.03
C ASN A 336 8.74 5.84 -30.86
N ASN A 337 8.66 5.14 -29.72
CA ASN A 337 9.43 3.94 -29.37
C ASN A 337 8.54 2.68 -29.34
N GLN A 338 7.88 2.35 -30.45
CA GLN A 338 6.92 1.24 -30.53
C GLN A 338 7.42 -0.09 -29.95
N LYS A 339 8.71 -0.41 -30.10
CA LYS A 339 9.28 -1.66 -29.58
C LYS A 339 9.50 -1.61 -28.07
N GLY A 340 10.09 -0.53 -27.55
CA GLY A 340 10.29 -0.36 -26.11
C GLY A 340 8.97 -0.24 -25.35
N TYR A 341 8.02 0.48 -25.93
CA TYR A 341 6.69 0.69 -25.38
C TYR A 341 5.91 -0.61 -25.24
N ARG A 342 5.81 -1.40 -26.32
CA ARG A 342 5.13 -2.70 -26.28
C ARG A 342 5.83 -3.68 -25.33
N LYS A 343 7.17 -3.63 -25.26
CA LYS A 343 7.92 -4.41 -24.27
C LYS A 343 7.58 -4.00 -22.84
N TRP A 344 7.42 -2.70 -22.59
CA TRP A 344 7.02 -2.18 -21.29
C TRP A 344 5.58 -2.56 -20.95
N LEU A 345 4.63 -2.40 -21.88
CA LEU A 345 3.23 -2.79 -21.68
C LEU A 345 3.11 -4.28 -21.33
N ARG A 346 3.80 -5.15 -22.08
CA ARG A 346 3.81 -6.59 -21.81
C ARG A 346 4.44 -6.94 -20.46
N LYS A 347 5.55 -6.29 -20.11
CA LYS A 347 6.20 -6.51 -18.80
C LYS A 347 5.27 -6.06 -17.67
N THR A 348 4.68 -4.88 -17.78
CA THR A 348 3.78 -4.34 -16.78
C THR A 348 2.51 -5.16 -16.66
N SER A 349 1.98 -5.68 -17.78
CA SER A 349 0.76 -6.50 -17.77
C SER A 349 0.97 -7.79 -17.00
N GLN A 350 2.16 -8.39 -17.14
CA GLN A 350 2.57 -9.54 -16.34
C GLN A 350 2.76 -9.19 -14.86
N GLU A 351 3.34 -8.03 -14.56
CA GLU A 351 3.58 -7.58 -13.17
C GLU A 351 2.31 -7.17 -12.41
N THR A 352 1.27 -6.71 -13.10
CA THR A 352 -0.01 -6.31 -12.48
C THR A 352 -1.12 -7.34 -12.69
N ASN A 353 -0.81 -8.48 -13.30
CA ASN A 353 -1.77 -9.50 -13.71
C ASN A 353 -2.93 -8.94 -14.56
N CYS A 354 -2.65 -7.95 -15.39
CA CYS A 354 -3.63 -7.42 -16.34
C CYS A 354 -3.45 -8.08 -17.71
N LYS A 355 -4.55 -8.33 -18.41
CA LYS A 355 -4.53 -8.60 -19.84
C LYS A 355 -4.47 -7.26 -20.58
N VAL A 356 -3.57 -7.17 -21.55
CA VAL A 356 -3.36 -5.92 -22.32
C VAL A 356 -3.36 -6.23 -23.79
N LEU A 357 -4.05 -5.39 -24.56
CA LEU A 357 -3.98 -5.36 -26.02
C LEU A 357 -3.57 -3.96 -26.48
N ILE A 358 -2.89 -3.90 -27.62
CA ILE A 358 -2.62 -2.64 -28.32
C ILE A 358 -3.02 -2.80 -29.76
N LYS A 359 -3.85 -1.86 -30.24
CA LYS A 359 -4.28 -1.80 -31.65
C LYS A 359 -4.12 -0.39 -32.17
N GLN A 360 -3.84 -0.30 -33.46
CA GLN A 360 -3.76 0.97 -34.16
C GLN A 360 -4.45 0.87 -35.52
N SER A 361 -5.05 1.98 -35.94
CA SER A 361 -5.68 2.09 -37.25
C SER A 361 -5.27 3.39 -37.94
N TYR A 362 -5.22 3.38 -39.27
CA TYR A 362 -4.91 4.55 -40.09
C TYR A 362 -6.22 5.11 -40.65
N PRO A 363 -6.71 6.26 -40.14
CA PRO A 363 -7.96 6.83 -40.59
C PRO A 363 -8.00 7.01 -42.11
N ASN A 364 -9.08 6.56 -42.76
CA ASN A 364 -9.26 6.60 -44.22
C ASN A 364 -8.14 5.91 -45.01
N HIS A 365 -7.45 4.94 -44.42
CA HIS A 365 -6.27 4.28 -44.99
C HIS A 365 -5.13 5.28 -45.35
N ASP A 366 -5.05 6.42 -44.66
CA ASP A 366 -3.95 7.38 -44.82
C ASP A 366 -2.70 6.91 -44.06
N TYR A 367 -1.93 6.03 -44.70
CA TYR A 367 -0.66 5.51 -44.16
C TYR A 367 0.45 6.56 -44.06
N ASN A 368 0.25 7.77 -44.61
CA ASN A 368 1.18 8.89 -44.44
C ASN A 368 0.86 9.73 -43.20
N GLY A 369 -0.36 9.58 -42.66
CA GLY A 369 -0.82 10.18 -41.42
C GLY A 369 -0.35 9.41 -40.18
N ARG A 370 -0.60 9.99 -39.00
CA ARG A 370 -0.36 9.29 -37.72
C ARG A 370 -1.49 8.30 -37.46
N PRO A 371 -1.19 7.05 -37.08
CA PRO A 371 -2.22 6.10 -36.71
C PRO A 371 -2.90 6.54 -35.41
N LYS A 372 -4.16 6.18 -35.24
CA LYS A 372 -4.87 6.25 -33.96
C LYS A 372 -4.58 4.99 -33.18
N ILE A 373 -4.06 5.14 -31.97
CA ILE A 373 -3.59 4.02 -31.14
C ILE A 373 -4.50 3.91 -29.93
N VAL A 374 -4.96 2.69 -29.65
CA VAL A 374 -5.73 2.35 -28.47
C VAL A 374 -5.10 1.17 -27.74
N VAL A 375 -5.18 1.20 -26.42
CA VAL A 375 -4.71 0.14 -25.54
C VAL A 375 -5.86 -0.23 -24.62
N GLY A 376 -6.28 -1.49 -24.68
CA GLY A 376 -7.24 -2.06 -23.75
C GLY A 376 -6.51 -2.75 -22.61
N ILE A 377 -6.89 -2.45 -21.37
CA ILE A 377 -6.36 -3.08 -20.15
C ILE A 377 -7.53 -3.72 -19.43
N ILE A 378 -7.37 -4.97 -19.03
CA ILE A 378 -8.40 -5.75 -18.34
C ILE A 378 -7.75 -6.42 -17.14
N GLY A 379 -8.36 -6.31 -15.98
CA GLY A 379 -7.91 -6.96 -14.75
C GLY A 379 -9.09 -7.58 -14.02
N ASP A 380 -8.78 -8.37 -13.00
CA ASP A 380 -9.81 -9.00 -12.16
C ASP A 380 -10.36 -8.02 -11.12
N SER A 381 -9.72 -6.87 -10.94
CA SER A 381 -10.19 -5.80 -10.07
C SER A 381 -9.78 -4.42 -10.56
N ARG A 382 -10.52 -3.41 -10.08
CA ARG A 382 -10.20 -1.99 -10.30
C ARG A 382 -8.79 -1.63 -9.87
N ASP A 383 -8.31 -2.19 -8.76
CA ASP A 383 -6.98 -1.89 -8.23
C ASP A 383 -5.85 -2.40 -9.13
N GLN A 384 -6.03 -3.56 -9.78
CA GLN A 384 -5.04 -4.09 -10.73
C GLN A 384 -4.90 -3.16 -11.94
N VAL A 385 -6.04 -2.79 -12.55
CA VAL A 385 -6.09 -1.87 -13.70
C VAL A 385 -5.59 -0.49 -13.31
N GLY A 386 -6.01 0.03 -12.15
CA GLY A 386 -5.55 1.30 -11.59
C GLY A 386 -4.04 1.31 -11.31
N GLY A 387 -3.49 0.22 -10.77
CA GLY A 387 -2.06 0.03 -10.57
C GLY A 387 -1.27 0.02 -11.89
N PHE A 388 -1.79 -0.67 -12.92
CA PHE A 388 -1.22 -0.65 -14.27
C PHE A 388 -1.18 0.77 -14.82
N LEU A 389 -2.32 1.47 -14.80
CA LEU A 389 -2.45 2.84 -15.29
C LEU A 389 -1.53 3.80 -14.55
N LYS A 390 -1.43 3.67 -13.22
CA LYS A 390 -0.51 4.46 -12.38
C LYS A 390 0.93 4.26 -12.83
N ARG A 391 1.37 3.00 -12.97
CA ARG A 391 2.73 2.68 -13.41
C ARG A 391 3.01 3.16 -14.83
N TRP A 392 2.00 3.16 -15.71
CA TRP A 392 2.11 3.65 -17.08
C TRP A 392 2.34 5.16 -17.13
N ARG A 393 1.58 5.94 -16.35
CA ARG A 393 1.78 7.40 -16.25
C ARG A 393 3.17 7.77 -15.72
N THR A 394 3.70 6.99 -14.78
CA THR A 394 4.96 7.28 -14.09
C THR A 394 6.18 6.57 -14.71
N SER A 395 6.04 5.95 -15.88
CA SER A 395 7.15 5.26 -16.55
C SER A 395 7.59 6.00 -17.80
N LYS A 396 8.91 6.07 -18.02
CA LYS A 396 9.51 6.62 -19.24
C LYS A 396 9.45 5.60 -20.38
N VAL A 397 8.25 5.42 -20.94
CA VAL A 397 7.95 4.35 -21.91
C VAL A 397 8.17 4.77 -23.36
N ASP A 398 8.25 6.07 -23.63
CA ASP A 398 8.44 6.63 -24.97
C ASP A 398 9.64 7.58 -25.05
N TYR A 399 9.91 8.11 -26.26
CA TYR A 399 10.86 9.17 -26.50
C TYR A 399 10.17 10.43 -27.01
N ASP A 400 10.65 11.59 -26.57
CA ASP A 400 10.21 12.87 -27.12
C ASP A 400 10.79 13.13 -28.53
N SER A 401 10.40 14.27 -29.13
CA SER A 401 10.93 14.71 -30.43
C SER A 401 12.46 14.88 -30.49
N ARG A 402 13.13 14.93 -29.33
CA ARG A 402 14.59 15.06 -29.17
C ARG A 402 15.25 13.71 -28.83
N LYS A 403 14.51 12.60 -28.86
CA LYS A 403 14.94 11.23 -28.51
C LYS A 403 15.32 11.04 -27.04
N ILE A 404 14.81 11.87 -26.14
CA ILE A 404 14.99 11.72 -24.69
C ILE A 404 13.83 10.91 -24.13
N ALA A 405 14.13 9.97 -23.21
CA ALA A 405 13.11 9.13 -22.59
C ALA A 405 12.09 10.00 -21.86
N CYS A 406 10.83 9.96 -22.30
CA CYS A 406 9.75 10.78 -21.78
C CYS A 406 8.69 9.91 -21.12
N TYR A 407 8.03 10.48 -20.11
CA TYR A 407 6.84 9.92 -19.52
C TYR A 407 5.69 9.99 -20.53
N GLU A 408 4.82 8.99 -20.54
CA GLU A 408 3.58 9.06 -21.31
C GLU A 408 2.59 10.01 -20.63
N ARG A 409 2.76 11.30 -20.88
CA ARG A 409 1.88 12.37 -20.38
C ARG A 409 0.70 12.66 -21.32
N GLN A 410 0.58 11.93 -22.43
CA GLN A 410 -0.44 12.17 -23.47
C GLN A 410 -1.40 10.99 -23.71
N MET A 411 -1.43 10.00 -22.80
CA MET A 411 -2.48 8.98 -22.85
C MET A 411 -3.77 9.49 -22.18
N THR A 412 -4.91 9.25 -22.81
CA THR A 412 -6.24 9.62 -22.32
C THR A 412 -7.05 8.36 -22.06
N ILE A 413 -7.50 8.15 -20.83
CA ILE A 413 -8.46 7.09 -20.54
C ILE A 413 -9.81 7.54 -21.12
N VAL A 414 -10.35 6.76 -22.05
CA VAL A 414 -11.61 7.09 -22.74
C VAL A 414 -12.81 6.36 -22.13
N VAL A 415 -12.59 5.17 -21.56
CA VAL A 415 -13.60 4.36 -20.85
C VAL A 415 -12.90 3.63 -19.71
N GLU A 416 -13.55 3.54 -18.56
CA GLU A 416 -13.09 2.78 -17.40
C GLU A 416 -14.31 2.28 -16.60
N GLY A 417 -14.38 1.00 -16.28
CA GLY A 417 -15.54 0.42 -15.60
C GLY A 417 -15.56 -1.10 -15.52
N ASP A 418 -16.60 -1.63 -14.88
CA ASP A 418 -16.86 -3.05 -14.76
C ASP A 418 -17.26 -3.65 -16.12
N LEU A 419 -16.73 -4.82 -16.45
CA LEU A 419 -16.99 -5.52 -17.71
C LEU A 419 -18.07 -6.59 -17.52
N PRO A 420 -19.20 -6.55 -18.28
CA PRO A 420 -20.29 -7.51 -18.13
C PRO A 420 -19.89 -8.98 -18.40
N HIS A 421 -20.51 -9.90 -17.65
CA HIS A 421 -20.21 -11.34 -17.61
C HIS A 421 -20.34 -12.09 -18.97
N TYR A 422 -20.97 -11.51 -19.99
CA TYR A 422 -21.08 -12.15 -21.31
C TYR A 422 -19.75 -12.14 -22.10
N TYR A 423 -18.82 -11.24 -21.80
CA TYR A 423 -17.51 -11.16 -22.45
C TYR A 423 -16.45 -12.08 -21.80
N TYR A 424 -16.82 -12.84 -20.76
CA TYR A 424 -15.93 -13.57 -19.84
C TYR A 424 -15.28 -14.83 -20.43
N GLN A 425 -15.68 -15.25 -21.62
CA GLN A 425 -14.99 -16.30 -22.36
C GLN A 425 -13.77 -15.73 -23.08
N ILE A 426 -12.83 -15.16 -22.33
CA ILE A 426 -11.62 -14.52 -22.84
C ILE A 426 -10.70 -15.52 -23.58
N GLU A 427 -10.85 -16.83 -23.32
CA GLU A 427 -10.20 -17.91 -24.07
C GLU A 427 -11.02 -18.39 -25.30
N ASP A 428 -12.31 -18.07 -25.39
CA ASP A 428 -13.25 -18.53 -26.44
C ASP A 428 -13.59 -17.40 -27.45
N ASN A 429 -13.29 -16.13 -27.14
CA ASN A 429 -13.43 -14.98 -28.06
C ASN A 429 -12.35 -14.95 -29.19
N GLY A 430 -11.52 -16.00 -29.30
CA GLY A 430 -10.49 -16.12 -30.35
C GLY A 430 -9.32 -15.13 -30.22
N ILE A 431 -9.17 -14.46 -29.08
CA ILE A 431 -8.08 -13.50 -28.84
C ILE A 431 -6.87 -14.21 -28.26
N ASP A 432 -5.82 -14.36 -29.06
CA ASP A 432 -4.50 -14.74 -28.53
C ASP A 432 -3.84 -13.52 -27.86
N TRP A 433 -4.00 -13.42 -26.54
CA TRP A 433 -3.43 -12.35 -25.72
C TRP A 433 -1.90 -12.31 -25.76
N ASN A 434 -1.24 -13.44 -25.99
CA ASN A 434 0.22 -13.50 -26.12
C ASN A 434 0.68 -12.88 -27.46
N GLN A 435 -0.15 -13.01 -28.49
CA GLN A 435 0.10 -12.42 -29.82
C GLN A 435 -0.59 -11.06 -30.05
N SER A 436 -1.47 -10.61 -29.16
CA SER A 436 -2.26 -9.37 -29.30
C SER A 436 -1.43 -8.09 -29.44
N MET A 437 -0.15 -8.14 -29.06
CA MET A 437 0.84 -7.07 -29.14
C MET A 437 1.95 -7.32 -30.19
N SER A 438 1.82 -8.34 -31.05
CA SER A 438 2.80 -8.65 -32.12
C SER A 438 2.73 -7.65 -33.28
N GLU A 439 3.82 -7.44 -34.01
CA GLU A 439 3.84 -6.50 -35.16
C GLU A 439 2.79 -6.82 -36.23
N GLU A 440 2.44 -8.10 -36.36
CA GLU A 440 1.46 -8.61 -37.33
C GLU A 440 0.01 -8.35 -36.89
N SER A 441 -0.25 -8.16 -35.58
CA SER A 441 -1.60 -8.02 -35.03
C SER A 441 -1.95 -6.60 -34.58
N VAL A 442 -0.99 -5.68 -34.49
CA VAL A 442 -1.22 -4.31 -34.00
C VAL A 442 -2.06 -3.49 -34.99
N ASN A 443 -1.92 -3.68 -36.30
CA ASN A 443 -2.68 -2.91 -37.30
C ASN A 443 -4.02 -3.59 -37.62
N LEU A 444 -5.13 -2.87 -37.47
CA LEU A 444 -6.46 -3.32 -37.89
C LEU A 444 -7.20 -2.22 -38.67
N PRO A 445 -8.00 -2.58 -39.70
CA PRO A 445 -8.95 -1.65 -40.30
C PRO A 445 -9.93 -1.09 -39.26
N GLU A 446 -10.46 0.11 -39.50
CA GLU A 446 -11.32 0.83 -38.54
C GLU A 446 -12.54 0.03 -38.10
N GLU A 447 -13.23 -0.62 -39.04
CA GLU A 447 -14.43 -1.42 -38.81
C GLU A 447 -14.11 -2.69 -38.00
N ASN A 448 -13.06 -3.41 -38.38
CA ASN A 448 -12.60 -4.59 -37.64
C ASN A 448 -12.15 -4.24 -36.21
N LEU A 449 -11.56 -3.06 -36.00
CA LEU A 449 -11.15 -2.63 -34.67
C LEU A 449 -12.36 -2.27 -33.79
N ALA A 450 -13.41 -1.69 -34.37
CA ALA A 450 -14.65 -1.41 -33.64
C ALA A 450 -15.30 -2.71 -33.13
N GLU A 451 -15.52 -3.68 -34.02
CA GLU A 451 -16.05 -5.00 -33.67
C GLU A 451 -15.16 -5.71 -32.63
N TYR A 452 -13.84 -5.58 -32.78
CA TYR A 452 -12.88 -6.18 -31.86
C TYR A 452 -12.96 -5.57 -30.46
N LEU A 453 -13.14 -4.25 -30.34
CA LEU A 453 -13.30 -3.59 -29.04
C LEU A 453 -14.67 -3.88 -28.41
N GLN A 454 -15.72 -3.94 -29.23
CA GLN A 454 -17.07 -4.32 -28.78
C GLN A 454 -17.09 -5.73 -28.18
N SER A 455 -16.36 -6.68 -28.76
CA SER A 455 -16.27 -8.05 -28.25
C SER A 455 -15.53 -8.19 -26.92
N ILE A 456 -14.94 -7.12 -26.40
CA ILE A 456 -14.14 -7.11 -25.18
C ILE A 456 -14.80 -6.25 -24.10
N GLY A 457 -15.06 -4.98 -24.43
CA GLY A 457 -15.60 -3.99 -23.48
C GLY A 457 -16.99 -3.50 -23.83
N GLY A 458 -17.69 -4.20 -24.74
CA GLY A 458 -19.04 -3.89 -25.17
C GLY A 458 -19.18 -2.58 -25.93
N ASP A 459 -20.43 -2.13 -26.05
CA ASP A 459 -20.81 -0.96 -26.84
C ASP A 459 -20.09 0.31 -26.37
N GLU A 460 -19.71 0.40 -25.10
CA GLU A 460 -18.97 1.55 -24.56
C GLU A 460 -17.58 1.70 -25.19
N TRP A 461 -16.85 0.59 -25.35
CA TRP A 461 -15.53 0.60 -25.97
C TRP A 461 -15.60 0.86 -27.48
N GLU A 462 -16.65 0.34 -28.14
CA GLU A 462 -16.93 0.64 -29.55
C GLU A 462 -17.26 2.13 -29.77
N GLU A 463 -18.16 2.69 -28.95
CA GLU A 463 -18.57 4.09 -29.07
C GLU A 463 -17.39 5.03 -28.80
N ALA A 464 -16.55 4.71 -27.82
CA ALA A 464 -15.33 5.44 -27.52
C ALA A 464 -14.34 5.43 -28.69
N TRP A 465 -14.18 4.31 -29.38
CA TRP A 465 -13.37 4.23 -30.59
C TRP A 465 -13.89 5.15 -31.70
N TRP A 466 -15.19 5.15 -31.95
CA TRP A 466 -15.79 6.07 -32.92
C TRP A 466 -15.67 7.55 -32.52
N LYS A 467 -15.63 7.87 -31.22
CA LYS A 467 -15.35 9.23 -30.72
C LYS A 467 -13.90 9.66 -30.98
N ILE A 468 -12.94 8.74 -30.79
CA ILE A 468 -11.52 8.97 -31.11
C ILE A 468 -11.33 9.29 -32.60
N LEU A 469 -11.95 8.49 -33.49
CA LEU A 469 -11.84 8.70 -34.94
C LEU A 469 -12.46 10.02 -35.41
N ARG A 470 -13.57 10.45 -34.80
CA ARG A 470 -14.24 11.72 -35.10
C ARG A 470 -13.55 12.96 -34.50
N GLY A 471 -12.49 12.79 -33.71
CA GLY A 471 -11.78 13.89 -33.06
C GLY A 471 -12.53 14.56 -31.89
N GLY A 472 -13.48 13.84 -31.29
CA GLY A 472 -14.43 14.39 -30.30
C GLY A 472 -13.98 14.41 -28.84
N LEU A 473 -12.71 14.14 -28.53
CA LEU A 473 -12.20 14.19 -27.16
C LEU A 473 -11.97 15.66 -26.73
N SER A 474 -13.01 16.32 -26.23
CA SER A 474 -12.85 17.61 -25.55
C SER A 474 -12.08 17.41 -24.25
N LYS A 475 -10.96 18.13 -24.07
CA LYS A 475 -10.22 18.16 -22.79
C LYS A 475 -11.18 18.48 -21.63
N PRO A 476 -11.11 17.79 -20.49
CA PRO A 476 -11.83 18.23 -19.30
C PRO A 476 -11.32 19.63 -18.94
N ALA A 477 -12.25 20.58 -18.78
CA ALA A 477 -11.95 21.90 -18.28
C ALA A 477 -11.52 21.76 -16.82
N ASN A 478 -10.38 22.34 -16.47
CA ASN A 478 -9.91 22.44 -15.08
C ASN A 478 -11.02 23.00 -14.18
N SER A 479 -11.39 22.25 -13.16
CA SER A 479 -12.10 22.73 -11.97
C SER A 479 -11.41 22.19 -10.74
#